data_AF-A0A7X2TZZ1-F1
#
_entry.id   AF-A0A7X2TZZ1-F1
#
_cell.length_a   1.000
_cell.length_b   1.000
_cell.length_c   1.000
_cell.angle_alpha   90.00
_cell.angle_beta   90.00
_cell.angle_gamma   90.00
#
_symmetry.space_group_name_H-M   'P 1'
#
loop_
_entity.id
_entity.type
_entity.pdbx_description
1 polymer ?
#
loop_
_entity_poly.entity_id
_entity_poly.type
_entity_poly.pdbx_seq_one_letter_code
_entity_poly.pdbx_strand_id
1 'polypeptide(L)'
;MDLFLDHARQLLEAAESASRRGEECSHMTILVGREAGIRMIADSDWPLESLTRHHGAEAGYRVSERQGALHVEGRKGLRSCLLQSTSPAQILRQLLGSR
;
A
#
# COMPACT_ATOMS: atom_id res chain seq x y z
N MET A 1 -3.23 6.70 -18.98
CA MET A 1 -2.46 6.28 -17.80
C MET A 1 -3.35 6.50 -16.59
N ASP A 2 -3.42 5.54 -15.67
CA ASP A 2 -4.37 5.58 -14.54
C ASP A 2 -3.65 6.02 -13.27
N LEU A 3 -3.79 7.30 -12.93
CA LEU A 3 -3.10 7.94 -11.81
C LEU A 3 -3.27 7.19 -10.48
N PHE A 4 -4.42 6.54 -10.28
CA PHE A 4 -4.67 5.71 -9.09
C PHE A 4 -3.71 4.52 -8.98
N LEU A 5 -3.48 3.81 -10.09
CA LEU A 5 -2.55 2.69 -10.13
C LEU A 5 -1.09 3.16 -10.14
N ASP A 6 -0.81 4.28 -10.80
CA ASP A 6 0.53 4.86 -10.83
C ASP A 6 0.99 5.29 -9.43
N HIS A 7 0.12 5.92 -8.63
CA HIS A 7 0.41 6.24 -7.24
C HIS A 7 0.65 4.99 -6.40
N ALA A 8 -0.18 3.94 -6.53
CA ALA A 8 0.03 2.70 -5.81
C ALA A 8 1.40 2.07 -6.14
N ARG A 9 1.79 2.08 -7.42
CA ARG A 9 3.10 1.58 -7.87
C ARG A 9 4.25 2.40 -7.27
N GLN A 10 4.17 3.72 -7.33
CA GLN A 10 5.20 4.61 -6.77
C GLN A 10 5.35 4.43 -5.26
N LEU A 11 4.25 4.21 -4.53
CA LEU A 11 4.29 3.93 -3.10
C LEU A 11 4.98 2.59 -2.80
N LEU A 12 4.74 1.56 -3.60
CA LEU A 12 5.43 0.28 -3.44
C LEU A 12 6.92 0.42 -3.71
N GLU A 13 7.31 1.10 -4.79
CA GLU A 13 8.72 1.36 -5.13
C GLU A 13 9.44 2.17 -4.04
N ALA A 14 8.76 3.16 -3.47
CA ALA A 14 9.28 3.95 -2.35
C ALA A 14 9.49 3.09 -1.10
N ALA A 15 8.50 2.25 -0.75
CA ALA A 15 8.60 1.33 0.38
C ALA A 15 9.73 0.30 0.19
N GLU A 16 9.87 -0.25 -1.02
CA GLU A 16 10.97 -1.16 -1.35
C GLU A 16 12.33 -0.47 -1.24
N SER A 17 12.42 0.79 -1.68
CA SER A 17 13.66 1.55 -1.55
C SER A 17 14.02 1.83 -0.09
N ALA A 18 13.05 2.09 0.78
CA ALA A 18 13.28 2.26 2.21
C ALA A 18 13.72 0.94 2.87
N SER A 19 13.01 -0.15 2.57
CA SER A 19 13.35 -1.50 3.07
C SER A 19 14.77 -1.93 2.67
N ARG A 20 15.22 -1.65 1.44
CA ARG A 20 16.61 -1.91 1.00
C ARG A 20 17.67 -1.16 1.81
N ARG A 21 17.31 -0.05 2.47
CA ARG A 21 18.20 0.71 3.37
C ARG A 21 18.13 0.24 4.82
N GLY A 22 17.32 -0.80 5.11
CA GLY A 22 17.09 -1.30 6.47
C GLY A 22 16.12 -0.43 7.28
N GLU A 23 15.38 0.47 6.64
CA GLU A 23 14.32 1.22 7.30
C GLU A 23 13.09 0.34 7.47
N GLU A 24 12.53 0.28 8.68
CA GLU A 24 11.28 -0.44 8.94
C GLU A 24 10.10 0.28 8.26
N CYS A 25 9.28 -0.48 7.52
CA CYS A 25 8.05 0.04 6.96
C CYS A 25 6.98 0.10 8.06
N SER A 26 6.81 1.27 8.66
CA SER A 26 5.66 1.51 9.55
C SER A 26 4.35 1.36 8.77
N HIS A 27 3.31 0.85 9.44
CA HIS A 27 2.00 0.71 8.84
C HIS A 27 1.41 2.10 8.59
N MET A 28 1.25 2.48 7.33
CA MET A 28 0.95 3.86 6.95
C MET A 28 -0.23 3.93 6.01
N THR A 29 -1.18 4.80 6.31
CA THR A 29 -2.31 5.14 5.41
C THR A 29 -2.10 6.53 4.83
N ILE A 30 -2.24 6.65 3.52
CA ILE A 30 -2.06 7.88 2.75
C ILE A 30 -3.38 8.18 2.04
N LEU A 31 -3.97 9.33 2.32
CA LEU A 31 -5.23 9.78 1.73
C LEU A 31 -4.96 10.98 0.82
N VAL A 32 -5.53 10.95 -0.39
CA VAL A 32 -5.36 11.97 -1.42
C VAL A 32 -6.71 12.61 -1.73
N GLY A 33 -6.83 13.91 -1.48
CA GLY A 33 -8.03 14.71 -1.75
C GLY A 33 -8.07 15.33 -3.15
N ARG A 34 -9.18 16.00 -3.49
CA ARG A 34 -9.47 16.58 -4.82
C ARG A 34 -8.56 17.73 -5.25
N GLU A 35 -7.88 18.39 -4.30
CA GLU A 35 -6.94 19.49 -4.55
C GLU A 35 -5.49 19.10 -4.18
N ALA A 36 -5.12 17.84 -4.42
CA ALA A 36 -3.80 17.29 -4.05
C ALA A 36 -3.46 17.37 -2.55
N GLY A 37 -4.45 17.59 -1.67
CA GLY A 37 -4.26 17.49 -0.23
C GLY A 37 -3.87 16.06 0.15
N ILE A 38 -2.69 15.91 0.75
CA ILE A 38 -2.18 14.62 1.24
C ILE A 38 -2.34 14.58 2.76
N ARG A 39 -2.94 13.51 3.26
CA ARG A 39 -2.99 13.20 4.69
C ARG A 39 -2.33 11.85 4.92
N MET A 40 -1.43 11.80 5.90
CA MET A 40 -0.78 10.58 6.34
C MET A 40 -1.28 10.21 7.73
N ILE A 41 -1.59 8.93 7.95
CA ILE A 41 -2.08 8.38 9.21
C ILE A 41 -1.27 7.12 9.49
N ALA A 42 -0.46 7.14 10.54
CA ALA A 42 0.27 5.98 11.01
C ALA A 42 -0.64 5.06 11.83
N ASP A 43 -0.40 3.74 11.74
CA ASP A 43 -0.90 2.72 12.66
C ASP A 43 -2.42 2.78 12.92
N SER A 44 -3.21 2.91 11.85
CA SER A 44 -4.67 2.93 11.95
C SER A 44 -5.30 1.57 11.68
N ASP A 45 -6.12 1.11 12.63
CA ASP A 45 -6.91 -0.13 12.52
C ASP A 45 -8.21 0.05 11.72
N TRP A 46 -8.55 1.29 11.34
CA TRP A 46 -9.76 1.52 10.55
C TRP A 46 -9.60 0.94 9.14
N PRO A 47 -10.65 0.34 8.57
CA PRO A 47 -10.65 -0.07 7.16
C PRO A 47 -10.32 1.10 6.24
N LEU A 48 -9.53 0.86 5.19
CA LEU A 48 -9.08 1.90 4.27
C LEU A 48 -10.27 2.63 3.61
N GLU A 49 -11.31 1.89 3.24
CA GLU A 49 -12.56 2.47 2.71
C GLU A 49 -13.22 3.45 3.70
N SER A 50 -13.29 3.08 4.98
CA SER A 50 -13.86 3.94 6.03
C SER A 50 -13.06 5.22 6.20
N LEU A 51 -11.72 5.15 6.15
CA LEU A 51 -10.85 6.32 6.21
C LEU A 51 -11.03 7.22 4.98
N THR A 52 -11.07 6.65 3.78
CA THR A 52 -11.30 7.41 2.55
C THR A 52 -12.63 8.15 2.61
N ARG A 53 -13.71 7.49 3.03
CA ARG A 53 -15.04 8.10 3.18
C ARG A 53 -15.07 9.16 4.28
N HIS A 54 -14.55 8.85 5.46
CA HIS A 54 -14.59 9.74 6.62
C HIS A 54 -13.85 11.06 6.35
N HIS A 55 -12.73 11.01 5.64
CA HIS A 55 -11.93 12.19 5.31
C HIS A 55 -12.28 12.83 3.95
N GLY A 56 -13.30 12.32 3.24
CA GLY A 56 -13.66 12.83 1.92
C GLY A 56 -12.53 12.72 0.88
N ALA A 57 -11.64 11.74 1.04
CA ALA A 57 -10.53 11.54 0.13
C ALA A 57 -11.02 10.93 -1.20
N GLU A 58 -10.40 11.34 -2.30
CA GLU A 58 -10.71 10.78 -3.61
C GLU A 58 -10.08 9.39 -3.78
N ALA A 59 -8.88 9.21 -3.22
CA ALA A 59 -8.19 7.93 -3.15
C ALA A 59 -7.54 7.75 -1.78
N GLY A 60 -7.43 6.49 -1.36
CA GLY A 60 -6.67 6.08 -0.18
C GLY A 60 -5.72 4.94 -0.52
N TYR A 61 -4.56 4.92 0.12
CA TYR A 61 -3.56 3.88 0.00
C TYR A 61 -3.11 3.45 1.39
N ARG A 62 -2.83 2.16 1.56
CA ARG A 62 -2.27 1.61 2.79
C ARG A 62 -1.04 0.80 2.47
N VAL A 63 0.09 1.27 2.99
CA VAL A 63 1.39 0.61 2.91
C VAL A 63 1.59 -0.20 4.18
N SER A 64 1.92 -1.48 4.02
CA SER A 64 2.17 -2.39 5.13
C SER A 64 3.22 -3.42 4.77
N GLU A 65 3.98 -3.89 5.76
CA GLU A 65 4.81 -5.07 5.61
C GLU A 65 4.16 -6.27 6.29
N ARG A 66 3.98 -7.37 5.56
CA ARG A 66 3.38 -8.60 6.06
C ARG A 66 4.22 -9.79 5.60
N GLN A 67 4.69 -10.60 6.56
CA GLN A 67 5.51 -11.78 6.30
C GLN A 67 6.76 -11.52 5.43
N GLY A 68 7.39 -10.35 5.61
CA GLY A 68 8.57 -9.93 4.85
C GLY A 68 8.28 -9.49 3.42
N ALA A 69 7.01 -9.21 3.09
CA ALA A 69 6.60 -8.65 1.80
C ALA A 69 5.87 -7.32 2.03
N LEU A 70 6.21 -6.33 1.22
CA LEU A 70 5.57 -5.01 1.22
C LEU A 70 4.29 -5.08 0.41
N HIS A 71 3.24 -4.46 0.93
CA HIS A 71 1.92 -4.44 0.32
C HIS A 71 1.42 -3.00 0.25
N VAL A 72 0.79 -2.67 -0.88
CA VAL A 72 0.06 -1.43 -1.08
C VAL A 72 -1.37 -1.75 -1.46
N GLU A 73 -2.31 -1.62 -0.52
CA GLU A 73 -3.74 -1.61 -0.81
C GLU A 73 -4.12 -0.21 -1.30
N GLY A 74 -4.88 -0.11 -2.38
CA GLY A 74 -5.45 1.15 -2.87
C GLY A 74 -6.97 1.08 -2.96
N ARG A 75 -7.64 2.20 -2.68
CA ARG A 75 -9.09 2.40 -2.85
C ARG A 75 -9.39 3.73 -3.55
N LYS A 76 -10.28 3.71 -4.55
CA LYS A 76 -10.81 4.91 -5.23
C LYS A 76 -12.26 4.66 -5.67
N GLY A 77 -13.22 5.23 -4.94
CA GLY A 77 -14.63 4.91 -5.15
C GLY A 77 -14.89 3.41 -5.03
N LEU A 78 -15.46 2.79 -6.07
CA LEU A 78 -15.70 1.34 -6.13
C LEU A 78 -14.48 0.53 -6.58
N ARG A 79 -13.37 1.18 -6.95
CA ARG A 79 -12.16 0.52 -7.44
C ARG A 79 -11.23 0.22 -6.28
N SER A 80 -10.53 -0.90 -6.39
CA SER A 80 -9.46 -1.29 -5.48
C SER A 80 -8.29 -1.92 -6.22
N CYS A 81 -7.11 -1.83 -5.64
CA CYS A 81 -5.93 -2.56 -6.08
C CYS A 81 -5.15 -3.09 -4.87
N LEU A 82 -4.37 -4.15 -5.08
CA LEU A 82 -3.39 -4.64 -4.12
C LEU A 82 -2.10 -4.92 -4.89
N LEU A 83 -1.06 -4.14 -4.62
CA LEU A 83 0.28 -4.39 -5.11
C LEU A 83 1.10 -5.03 -4.00
N GLN A 84 1.99 -5.94 -4.36
CA GLN A 84 2.80 -6.68 -3.41
C GLN A 84 4.21 -6.85 -3.96
N SER A 85 5.23 -6.59 -3.14
CA SER A 85 6.61 -6.90 -3.48
C SER A 85 6.80 -8.41 -3.45
N THR A 86 7.73 -8.88 -4.28
CA THR A 86 8.10 -10.29 -4.24
C THR A 86 9.14 -10.49 -3.13
N SER A 87 8.84 -11.29 -2.11
CA SER A 87 9.86 -11.68 -1.12
C SER A 87 10.50 -13.03 -1.47
N PRO A 88 11.83 -13.20 -1.31
CA PRO A 88 12.49 -14.49 -1.54
C PRO A 88 11.86 -15.64 -0.74
N ALA A 89 11.38 -15.35 0.47
CA ALA A 89 10.69 -16.33 1.31
C ALA A 89 9.33 -16.76 0.71
N GLN A 90 8.59 -15.84 0.08
CA GLN A 90 7.35 -16.17 -0.64
C GLN A 90 7.63 -16.99 -1.90
N ILE A 91 8.66 -16.64 -2.68
CA ILE A 91 9.07 -17.43 -3.85
C ILE A 91 9.41 -18.86 -3.41
N LEU A 92 10.22 -19.00 -2.35
CA LEU A 92 10.58 -20.32 -1.82
C LEU A 92 9.35 -21.11 -1.38
N ARG A 93 8.39 -20.51 -0.66
CA ARG A 93 7.12 -21.19 -0.30
C ARG A 93 6.31 -21.61 -1.52
N GLN A 94 6.21 -20.77 -2.55
CA GLN A 94 5.51 -21.13 -3.79
C GLN A 94 6.18 -22.32 -4.48
N LEU A 95 7.51 -22.34 -4.55
CA LEU A 95 8.27 -23.45 -5.13
C LEU A 95 8.15 -24.75 -4.32
N LEU A 96 8.09 -24.67 -2.99
CA LEU A 96 7.97 -25.83 -2.10
C LEU A 96 6.54 -26.37 -1.98
N GLY A 97 5.52 -25.53 -2.17
CA GLY A 97 4.10 -25.91 -2.15
C GLY A 97 3.55 -26.42 -3.49
N SER A 98 4.38 -26.45 -4.54
CA SER A 98 4.02 -26.93 -5.88
C SER A 98 4.31 -28.43 -6.11
N ARG A 99 4.36 -29.24 -5.04
CA ARG A 99 4.61 -30.69 -5.11
C ARG A 99 3.39 -31.50 -4.71
#